data_AF-A0A9E6CI09-F1
#
_entry.id   AF-A0A9E6CI09-F1
#
_cell.length_a   1.000
_cell.length_b   1.000
_cell.length_c   1.000
_cell.angle_alpha   90.00
_cell.angle_beta   90.00
_cell.angle_gamma   90.00
#
_symmetry.space_group_name_H-M   'P 1'
#
loop_
_entity.id
_entity.type
_entity.pdbx_description
1 polymer ?
#
loop_
_entity_poly.entity_id
_entity_poly.type
_entity_poly.pdbx_seq_one_letter_code
_entity_poly.pdbx_strand_id
1 'polypeptide(L)'
;REAVRFILERNIIWGDALTLKTVGQKPEYIVFSEWSPVNGSMLKRRDFTFHGLLTHEGIKELPLFSDLGEDVFIPTPVKEYPPTHFLEVAHVHEQ
;
A
#
# COMPACT_ATOMS: atom_id res chain seq x y z
N ARG A 1 12.44 13.70 -11.04
CA ARG A 1 11.77 12.79 -12.02
C ARG A 1 11.79 11.34 -11.55
N GLU A 2 12.87 10.89 -10.92
CA GLU A 2 13.00 9.52 -10.39
C GLU A 2 11.95 9.19 -9.33
N ALA A 3 11.68 10.09 -8.38
CA ALA A 3 10.62 9.91 -7.39
C ALA A 3 9.26 9.53 -8.02
N VAL A 4 8.85 10.23 -9.09
CA VAL A 4 7.59 9.94 -9.80
C VAL A 4 7.65 8.58 -10.49
N ARG A 5 8.77 8.27 -11.16
CA ARG A 5 8.96 6.97 -11.81
C ARG A 5 8.87 5.83 -10.80
N PHE A 6 9.56 5.96 -9.67
CA PHE A 6 9.57 5.00 -8.59
C PHE A 6 8.16 4.75 -8.02
N ILE A 7 7.39 5.82 -7.77
CA ILE A 7 6.00 5.69 -7.28
C ILE A 7 5.13 4.93 -8.29
N LEU A 8 5.26 5.24 -9.59
CA LEU A 8 4.47 4.60 -10.64
C LEU A 8 4.85 3.14 -10.83
N GLU A 9 6.15 2.80 -10.83
CA GLU A 9 6.63 1.42 -10.93
C GLU A 9 6.14 0.53 -9.79
N ARG A 10 5.92 1.11 -8.59
CA ARG A 10 5.38 0.37 -7.44
C ARG A 10 3.87 0.23 -7.42
N ASN A 11 3.15 0.99 -8.24
CA ASN A 11 1.68 1.00 -8.23
C ASN A 11 1.05 0.60 -9.56
N ILE A 12 1.83 0.52 -10.65
CA ILE A 12 1.42 -0.06 -11.92
C ILE A 12 2.04 -1.46 -12.01
N ILE A 13 1.29 -2.45 -11.52
CA ILE A 13 1.75 -3.84 -11.41
C ILE A 13 0.98 -4.71 -12.40
N TRP A 14 1.69 -5.55 -13.14
CA TRP A 14 1.06 -6.58 -13.97
C TRP A 14 0.73 -7.80 -13.11
N GLY A 15 -0.57 -8.09 -12.98
CA GLY A 15 -1.06 -9.20 -12.18
C GLY A 15 -2.29 -9.87 -12.76
N ASP A 16 -2.64 -11.02 -12.19
CA ASP A 16 -3.82 -11.80 -12.49
C ASP A 16 -4.97 -11.37 -11.57
N ALA A 17 -6.09 -10.95 -12.18
CA ALA A 17 -7.22 -10.38 -11.44
C ALA A 17 -8.04 -11.42 -10.66
N LEU A 18 -7.94 -12.72 -10.98
CA LEU A 18 -8.68 -13.78 -10.30
C LEU A 18 -7.95 -14.24 -9.04
N THR A 19 -6.62 -14.35 -9.12
CA THR A 19 -5.76 -14.82 -8.02
C THR A 19 -5.17 -13.69 -7.19
N LEU A 20 -5.22 -12.45 -7.69
CA LEU A 20 -4.63 -11.25 -7.09
C LEU A 20 -3.11 -11.36 -6.91
N LYS A 21 -2.46 -12.12 -7.80
CA LYS A 21 -1.01 -12.38 -7.77
C LYS A 21 -0.30 -11.76 -8.96
N THR A 22 0.98 -11.49 -8.80
CA THR A 22 1.89 -11.16 -9.90
C THR A 22 1.99 -12.31 -10.88
N VAL A 23 2.26 -11.99 -12.15
CA VAL A 23 2.50 -13.01 -13.18
C VAL A 23 3.98 -13.39 -13.22
N GLY A 24 4.30 -14.63 -13.65
CA GLY A 24 5.67 -15.08 -13.87
C GLY A 24 6.02 -16.39 -13.15
N GLN A 25 7.32 -16.65 -12.99
CA GLN A 25 7.82 -17.94 -12.49
C GLN A 25 7.49 -18.19 -11.01
N LYS A 26 7.33 -17.13 -10.22
CA LYS A 26 6.95 -17.22 -8.80
C LYS A 26 5.85 -16.20 -8.49
N PRO A 27 4.57 -16.54 -8.71
CA PRO A 27 3.45 -15.66 -8.39
C PRO A 27 3.38 -15.37 -6.90
N GLU A 28 3.39 -14.09 -6.54
CA GLU A 28 3.21 -13.60 -5.16
C GLU A 28 2.02 -12.64 -5.13
N TYR A 29 1.41 -12.43 -3.96
CA TYR A 29 0.29 -11.48 -3.87
C TYR A 29 0.74 -10.09 -4.31
N ILE A 30 -0.11 -9.41 -5.09
CA ILE A 30 0.14 -8.03 -5.52
C ILE A 30 0.25 -7.17 -4.26
N VAL A 31 1.31 -6.36 -4.17
CA VAL A 31 1.53 -5.42 -3.07
C VAL A 31 1.46 -4.01 -3.60
N PHE A 32 0.59 -3.18 -3.03
CA PHE A 32 0.52 -1.75 -3.34
C PHE A 32 1.22 -0.93 -2.27
N SER A 33 1.87 0.15 -2.70
CA SER A 33 2.46 1.14 -1.82
C SER A 33 1.51 2.32 -1.67
N GLU A 34 0.94 2.47 -0.48
CA GLU A 34 0.24 3.68 -0.06
C GLU A 34 1.26 4.78 0.27
N TRP A 35 0.98 6.00 -0.16
CA TRP A 35 1.81 7.18 0.05
C TRP A 35 1.00 8.27 0.76
N SER A 36 1.31 8.52 2.03
CA SER A 36 0.60 9.52 2.84
C SER A 36 1.46 10.79 3.00
N PRO A 37 0.94 11.98 2.67
CA PRO A 37 1.59 13.23 3.04
C PRO A 37 1.51 13.42 4.56
N VAL A 38 2.65 13.65 5.20
CA VAL A 38 2.71 13.83 6.67
C VAL A 38 2.82 15.30 7.03
N ASN A 39 3.80 16.01 6.45
CA ASN A 39 3.98 17.44 6.62
C ASN A 39 4.81 18.03 5.48
N GLY A 40 4.35 19.14 4.89
CA GLY A 40 5.07 19.91 3.87
C GLY A 40 5.59 19.04 2.72
N SER A 41 6.84 18.59 2.83
CA SER A 41 7.57 17.85 1.81
C SER A 41 7.85 16.38 2.17
N MET A 42 7.25 15.84 3.24
CA MET A 42 7.48 14.46 3.69
C MET A 42 6.35 13.52 3.27
N LEU A 43 6.73 12.34 2.79
CA LEU A 43 5.84 11.22 2.49
C LEU A 43 6.16 10.05 3.40
N LYS A 44 5.12 9.43 3.97
CA LYS A 44 5.21 8.13 4.62
C LYS A 44 4.68 7.07 3.65
N ARG A 45 5.42 5.95 3.54
CA ARG A 45 5.02 4.80 2.73
C ARG A 45 4.57 3.64 3.62
N ARG A 46 3.48 2.99 3.22
CA ARG A 46 3.05 1.70 3.78
C ARG A 46 2.70 0.75 2.64
N ASP A 47 3.11 -0.50 2.77
CA ASP A 47 2.85 -1.53 1.76
C ASP A 47 1.71 -2.45 2.24
N PHE A 48 0.77 -2.78 1.36
CA PHE A 48 -0.39 -3.64 1.64
C PHE A 48 -0.56 -4.68 0.55
N THR A 49 -0.95 -5.91 0.90
CA THR A 49 -1.33 -6.90 -0.10
C THR A 49 -2.72 -6.61 -0.63
N PHE A 50 -2.92 -6.69 -1.95
CA PHE A 50 -4.22 -6.50 -2.57
C PHE A 50 -5.24 -7.53 -2.05
N HIS A 51 -4.79 -8.78 -1.86
CA HIS A 51 -5.59 -9.81 -1.19
C HIS A 51 -6.07 -9.37 0.19
N GLY A 52 -5.19 -8.85 1.06
CA GLY A 52 -5.57 -8.37 2.38
C GLY A 52 -6.55 -7.18 2.31
N LEU A 53 -6.42 -6.30 1.31
CA LEU A 53 -7.36 -5.18 1.11
C LEU A 53 -8.75 -5.64 0.65
N LEU A 54 -8.85 -6.73 -0.12
CA LEU A 54 -10.12 -7.28 -0.63
C LEU A 54 -10.83 -8.20 0.37
N THR A 55 -10.10 -9.01 1.13
CA THR A 55 -10.67 -9.97 2.10
C THR A 55 -11.56 -9.30 3.15
N HIS A 56 -11.42 -8.00 3.35
CA HIS A 56 -12.17 -7.22 4.32
C HIS A 56 -13.06 -6.14 3.67
N GLU A 57 -13.36 -6.25 2.37
CA GLU A 57 -14.25 -5.31 1.68
C GLU A 57 -15.66 -5.25 2.25
N GLY A 58 -16.18 -6.36 2.76
CA GLY A 58 -17.46 -6.39 3.47
C GLY A 58 -17.46 -5.59 4.79
N ILE A 59 -16.29 -5.21 5.30
CA ILE A 59 -16.15 -4.39 6.52
C ILE A 59 -15.95 -2.90 6.18
N LYS A 60 -15.70 -2.55 4.91
CA LYS A 60 -15.61 -1.13 4.47
C LYS A 60 -16.96 -0.40 4.55
N GLU A 61 -18.07 -1.13 4.57
CA GLU A 61 -19.42 -0.57 4.78
C GLU A 61 -19.72 -0.26 6.25
N LEU A 62 -18.90 -0.77 7.18
CA LEU A 62 -19.02 -0.44 8.60
C LEU A 62 -18.33 0.90 8.87
N PRO A 63 -18.92 1.77 9.72
CA PRO A 63 -18.31 3.04 10.06
C PRO A 63 -16.91 2.83 10.63
N LEU A 64 -15.93 3.57 10.09
CA LEU A 64 -14.53 3.60 10.52
C LEU A 64 -14.35 3.92 12.02
N PHE A 65 -15.38 4.44 12.65
CA PHE A 65 -15.48 4.62 14.08
C PHE A 65 -16.89 4.16 14.48
N SER A 66 -17.00 2.97 15.08
CA SER A 66 -18.22 2.59 15.78
C SER A 66 -18.08 3.06 17.22
N ASP A 67 -18.88 4.06 17.62
CA ASP A 67 -18.96 4.53 19.01
C ASP A 67 -19.47 3.43 19.97
N LEU A 68 -19.87 2.27 19.43
CA LEU A 68 -20.42 1.10 20.13
C LEU A 68 -19.38 0.00 20.39
N GLY A 69 -18.10 0.20 20.01
CA GLY A 69 -17.03 -0.77 20.27
C GLY A 69 -17.03 -1.97 19.32
N GLU A 70 -17.64 -1.84 18.14
CA GLU A 70 -17.59 -2.86 17.09
C GLU A 70 -16.20 -2.91 16.44
N ASP A 71 -15.83 -4.10 15.94
CA ASP A 71 -14.56 -4.33 15.27
C ASP A 71 -14.44 -3.48 14.00
N VAL A 72 -13.69 -2.38 14.09
CA VAL A 72 -13.31 -1.56 12.94
C VAL A 72 -12.20 -2.28 12.18
N PHE A 73 -12.39 -2.49 10.87
CA PHE A 73 -11.33 -3.02 10.03
C PHE A 73 -10.25 -1.98 9.79
N ILE A 74 -9.06 -2.23 10.33
CA ILE A 74 -7.84 -1.46 10.06
C ILE A 74 -6.90 -2.37 9.25
N PRO A 75 -6.66 -2.07 7.95
CA PRO A 75 -5.72 -2.83 7.15
C PRO A 75 -4.35 -2.87 7.83
N THR A 76 -3.79 -4.06 8.03
CA THR A 76 -2.44 -4.21 8.57
C THR A 76 -1.43 -4.17 7.43
N PRO A 77 -0.47 -3.24 7.43
CA PRO A 77 0.55 -3.17 6.39
C PRO A 77 1.53 -4.34 6.52
N VAL A 78 2.00 -4.85 5.39
CA VAL A 78 3.09 -5.84 5.36
C VAL A 78 4.45 -5.20 5.59
N LYS A 79 4.57 -3.89 5.34
CA LYS A 79 5.79 -3.13 5.61
C LYS A 79 5.46 -1.64 5.81
N GLU A 80 6.14 -1.02 6.76
CA GLU A 80 6.12 0.42 6.98
C GLU A 80 7.52 1.02 6.82
N TYR A 81 7.57 2.26 6.36
CA TYR A 81 8.81 3.00 6.16
C TYR A 81 8.77 4.33 6.94
N PRO A 82 9.92 4.85 7.39
CA PRO A 82 9.99 6.16 8.03
C PRO A 82 9.59 7.27 7.03
N PRO A 83 9.03 8.39 7.52
CA PRO A 83 8.78 9.56 6.67
C PRO A 83 10.06 10.01 5.95
N THR A 84 9.95 10.20 4.64
CA THR A 84 11.07 10.56 3.76
C THR A 84 10.67 11.75 2.90
N HIS A 85 11.62 12.62 2.56
CA HIS A 85 11.36 13.75 1.67
C HIS A 85 10.88 13.25 0.29
N PHE A 86 9.85 13.86 -0.30
CA PHE A 86 9.20 13.34 -1.52
C PHE A 86 10.15 13.21 -2.72
N LEU A 87 11.24 13.99 -2.76
CA LEU A 87 12.27 13.88 -3.80
C LEU A 87 13.24 12.70 -3.59
N GLU A 88 13.33 12.18 -2.37
CA GLU A 88 14.31 11.15 -1.97
C GLU A 88 13.71 9.74 -1.89
N VAL A 89 12.41 9.59 -2.12
CA VAL A 89 11.71 8.30 -1.98
C VAL A 89 12.26 7.20 -2.90
N ALA A 90 12.87 7.58 -4.04
CA ALA A 90 13.54 6.64 -4.93
C ALA A 90 14.88 6.14 -4.36
N HIS A 91 15.66 7.00 -3.70
CA HIS A 91 17.02 6.67 -3.26
C HIS A 91 17.08 5.94 -1.92
N VAL A 92 16.14 6.21 -1.02
CA VAL A 92 16.15 5.67 0.36
C VAL A 92 15.54 4.26 0.43
N HIS A 93 14.81 3.83 -0.60
CA HIS A 93 14.01 2.60 -0.58
C HIS A 93 14.37 1.59 -1.68
N GLU A 94 15.50 1.80 -2.36
CA GLU A 94 16.10 0.85 -3.31
C GLU A 94 16.99 -0.21 -2.65
N GLN A 95 17.22 -0.14 -1.32
CA GLN A 95 17.99 -1.11 -0.54
C GLN A 95 17.16 -2.25 0.04
#